data_AF-A0A9X1XP98-F1
#
_entry.id   AF-A0A9X1XP98-F1
#
_cell.length_a   1.000
_cell.length_b   1.000
_cell.length_c   1.000
_cell.angle_alpha   90.00
_cell.angle_beta   90.00
_cell.angle_gamma   90.00
#
_symmetry.space_group_name_H-M   'P 1'
#
loop_
_entity.id
_entity.type
_entity.pdbx_description
1 polymer ?
#
loop_
_entity_poly.entity_id
_entity_poly.type
_entity_poly.pdbx_seq_one_letter_code
_entity_poly.pdbx_strand_id
1 'polypeptide(L)'
;MTVRQIIIIVFTISILTSCRRGYKIENGKVYYEYWNEGSGQGKQLIKQADAKTFQELNFDCDCDFEFGKDKNHLFINGEIIKNIDPKTFQFIGNYIFRDKDSAYFLDFMTILIIAS
;
A
#
# COMPACT_ATOMS: atom_id res chain seq x y z
N MET A 1 -20.51 12.74 -35.31
CA MET A 1 -20.10 13.02 -33.92
C MET A 1 -19.73 14.49 -33.81
N THR A 2 -20.23 15.19 -32.78
CA THR A 2 -19.95 16.62 -32.56
C THR A 2 -18.73 16.80 -31.66
N VAL A 3 -18.05 17.95 -31.75
CA VAL A 3 -16.87 18.28 -30.89
C VAL A 3 -17.20 18.16 -29.40
N ARG A 4 -18.42 18.55 -28.99
CA ARG A 4 -18.93 18.38 -27.63
C ARG A 4 -19.02 16.91 -27.20
N GLN A 5 -19.45 16.02 -28.10
CA GLN A 5 -19.48 14.58 -27.82
C GLN A 5 -18.06 14.00 -27.68
N ILE A 6 -17.09 14.48 -28.46
CA ILE A 6 -15.69 14.05 -28.36
C ILE A 6 -15.09 14.47 -27.02
N ILE A 7 -15.32 15.70 -26.57
CA ILE A 7 -14.81 16.20 -25.27
C ILE A 7 -15.37 15.39 -24.10
N ILE A 8 -16.68 15.09 -24.11
CA ILE A 8 -17.32 14.28 -23.08
C ILE A 8 -16.73 12.86 -23.07
N ILE A 9 -16.55 12.26 -24.24
CA ILE A 9 -15.98 10.91 -24.35
C ILE A 9 -14.54 10.87 -23.81
N VAL A 10 -13.69 11.82 -24.17
CA VAL A 10 -12.29 11.89 -23.69
C VAL A 10 -12.24 12.04 -22.17
N PHE A 11 -13.03 12.95 -21.58
CA PHE A 11 -13.09 13.12 -20.12
C PHE A 11 -13.59 11.85 -19.40
N THR A 12 -14.57 11.15 -19.96
CA THR A 12 -15.08 9.91 -19.35
C THR A 12 -14.08 8.75 -19.44
N ILE A 13 -13.32 8.64 -20.54
CA ILE A 13 -12.32 7.57 -20.71
C ILE A 13 -11.17 7.75 -19.71
N SER A 14 -10.70 8.98 -19.49
CA SER A 14 -9.62 9.25 -18.52
C SER A 14 -9.99 8.88 -17.07
N ILE A 15 -11.27 8.93 -16.70
CA ILE A 15 -11.76 8.54 -15.36
C ILE A 15 -11.84 7.02 -15.23
N LEU A 16 -12.07 6.30 -16.33
CA LEU A 16 -12.24 4.84 -16.35
C LEU A 16 -10.91 4.07 -16.44
N THR A 17 -9.80 4.73 -16.81
CA THR A 17 -8.47 4.10 -16.98
C THR A 17 -7.51 4.33 -15.80
N SER A 18 -8.01 4.78 -14.64
CA SER A 18 -7.13 4.92 -13.47
C SER A 18 -6.63 3.56 -13.03
N CYS A 19 -5.32 3.31 -13.18
CA CYS A 19 -4.64 2.23 -12.45
C CYS A 19 -4.88 2.48 -10.95
N ARG A 20 -5.35 1.45 -10.22
CA ARG A 20 -5.61 1.57 -8.79
C ARG A 20 -4.56 0.75 -8.05
N ARG A 21 -3.80 1.41 -7.19
CA ARG A 21 -2.82 0.76 -6.32
C ARG A 21 -3.10 1.21 -4.88
N GLY A 22 -2.99 0.29 -3.93
CA GLY A 22 -3.20 0.57 -2.52
C GLY A 22 -4.21 -0.36 -1.83
N TYR A 23 -4.55 -0.01 -0.60
CA TYR A 23 -5.39 -0.85 0.24
C TYR A 23 -6.87 -0.51 0.09
N LYS A 24 -7.72 -1.54 0.18
CA LYS A 24 -9.17 -1.38 0.09
C LYS A 24 -9.88 -2.24 1.13
N ILE A 25 -10.76 -1.60 1.89
CA ILE A 25 -11.58 -2.29 2.89
C ILE A 25 -13.00 -2.45 2.34
N GLU A 26 -13.44 -3.69 2.15
CA GLU A 26 -14.78 -4.01 1.65
C GLU A 26 -15.34 -5.23 2.38
N ASN A 27 -16.60 -5.17 2.81
CA ASN A 27 -17.29 -6.28 3.48
C ASN A 27 -16.49 -6.88 4.66
N GLY A 28 -15.82 -6.02 5.44
CA GLY A 28 -15.01 -6.43 6.60
C GLY A 28 -13.73 -7.19 6.24
N LYS A 29 -13.25 -7.07 5.00
CA LYS A 29 -12.00 -7.68 4.52
C LYS A 29 -11.08 -6.60 3.96
N VAL A 30 -9.78 -6.81 4.10
CA VAL A 30 -8.75 -5.95 3.51
C VAL A 30 -8.22 -6.59 2.25
N TYR A 31 -8.18 -5.81 1.18
CA TYR A 31 -7.60 -6.18 -0.10
C TYR A 31 -6.46 -5.23 -0.44
N TYR A 32 -5.47 -5.74 -1.18
CA TYR A 32 -4.46 -4.94 -1.85
C TYR A 32 -4.73 -4.97 -3.35
N GLU A 33 -5.01 -3.80 -3.92
CA GLU A 33 -5.13 -3.62 -5.37
C GLU A 33 -3.75 -3.24 -5.91
N TYR A 34 -3.31 -3.89 -6.99
CA TYR A 34 -2.00 -3.67 -7.60
C TYR A 34 -2.09 -3.69 -9.12
N TRP A 35 -1.10 -3.11 -9.78
CA TRP A 35 -0.97 -3.19 -11.23
C TRP A 35 0.26 -4.01 -11.59
N ASN A 36 0.12 -4.90 -12.58
CA ASN A 36 1.22 -5.61 -13.20
C ASN A 36 1.15 -5.37 -14.71
N GLU A 37 2.26 -5.02 -15.34
CA GLU A 37 2.31 -4.65 -16.75
C GLU A 37 1.92 -5.80 -17.69
N GLY A 38 2.17 -7.05 -17.27
CA GLY A 38 1.84 -8.24 -18.04
C GLY A 38 0.41 -8.74 -17.83
N SER A 39 -0.16 -8.58 -16.64
CA SER A 39 -1.49 -9.11 -16.30
C SER A 39 -2.57 -8.05 -16.05
N GLY A 40 -2.21 -6.77 -16.04
CA GLY A 40 -3.10 -5.65 -15.71
C GLY A 40 -3.44 -5.54 -14.22
N GLN A 41 -4.64 -5.05 -13.94
CA GLN A 41 -5.14 -4.80 -12.58
C GLN A 41 -5.37 -6.11 -11.81
N GLY A 42 -4.64 -6.27 -10.70
CA GLY A 42 -4.80 -7.35 -9.74
C GLY A 42 -5.47 -6.90 -8.43
N LYS A 43 -6.00 -7.86 -7.68
CA LYS A 43 -6.58 -7.67 -6.34
C LYS A 43 -6.32 -8.91 -5.47
N GLN A 44 -5.62 -8.72 -4.37
CA GLN A 44 -5.27 -9.77 -3.41
C GLN A 44 -6.04 -9.60 -2.10
N LEU A 45 -6.60 -10.69 -1.55
CA LEU A 45 -7.15 -10.70 -0.18
C LEU A 45 -6.02 -10.87 0.84
N ILE A 46 -5.92 -9.97 1.80
CA ILE A 46 -4.98 -10.08 2.91
C ILE A 46 -5.66 -10.82 4.06
N LYS A 47 -5.56 -12.15 4.07
CA LYS A 47 -6.34 -13.02 4.98
C LYS A 47 -6.13 -12.72 6.47
N GLN A 48 -4.96 -12.25 6.86
CA GLN A 48 -4.59 -12.03 8.27
C GLN A 48 -4.85 -10.59 8.74
N ALA A 49 -5.29 -9.70 7.85
CA ALA A 49 -5.53 -8.31 8.20
C ALA A 49 -6.82 -8.15 9.02
N ASP A 50 -6.73 -7.41 10.12
CA ASP A 50 -7.90 -6.99 10.90
C ASP A 50 -8.50 -5.71 10.29
N ALA A 51 -9.49 -5.90 9.41
CA ALA A 51 -10.19 -4.82 8.73
C ALA A 51 -10.81 -3.76 9.65
N LYS A 52 -11.14 -4.09 10.91
CA LYS A 52 -11.73 -3.11 11.83
C LYS A 52 -10.72 -2.10 12.34
N THR A 53 -9.45 -2.50 12.42
CA THR A 53 -8.36 -1.68 12.93
C THR A 53 -7.36 -1.26 11.86
N PHE A 54 -7.60 -1.68 10.62
CA PHE A 54 -6.71 -1.43 9.50
C PHE A 54 -6.67 0.07 9.18
N GLN A 55 -5.46 0.57 8.97
CA GLN A 55 -5.16 1.94 8.61
C GLN A 55 -4.11 1.92 7.50
N GLU A 56 -4.43 2.56 6.39
CA GLU A 56 -3.44 2.89 5.36
C GLU A 56 -2.55 4.02 5.88
N LEU A 57 -1.25 3.89 5.64
CA LEU A 57 -0.24 4.84 6.07
C LEU A 57 0.35 5.49 4.83
N ASN A 58 0.11 6.78 4.69
CA ASN A 58 0.65 7.58 3.60
C ASN A 58 1.84 8.39 4.12
N PHE A 59 3.00 8.17 3.50
CA PHE A 59 4.21 8.92 3.79
C PHE A 59 4.58 9.74 2.56
N ASP A 60 4.95 11.00 2.79
CA ASP A 60 5.53 11.84 1.75
C ASP A 60 7.00 11.41 1.58
N CYS A 61 7.23 10.48 0.67
CA CYS A 61 8.53 9.94 0.33
C CYS A 61 8.61 9.70 -1.18
N ASP A 62 9.82 9.73 -1.74
CA ASP A 62 10.10 9.23 -3.08
C ASP A 62 10.21 7.69 -3.08
N CYS A 63 9.22 7.04 -2.45
CA CYS A 63 9.20 5.61 -2.24
C CYS A 63 7.89 5.03 -2.76
N ASP A 64 7.99 4.11 -3.73
CA ASP A 64 6.84 3.48 -4.40
C ASP A 64 6.31 2.29 -3.58
N PHE A 65 6.06 2.55 -2.29
CA PHE A 65 5.60 1.56 -1.31
C PHE A 65 4.32 2.01 -0.62
N GLU A 66 3.31 1.15 -0.63
CA GLU A 66 2.06 1.32 0.08
C GLU A 66 2.15 0.67 1.46
N PHE A 67 2.15 1.50 2.49
CA PHE A 67 2.18 1.06 3.87
C PHE A 67 0.76 0.92 4.42
N GLY A 68 0.54 -0.12 5.22
CA GLY A 68 -0.68 -0.31 5.99
C GLY A 68 -0.35 -0.90 7.34
N LYS A 69 -1.21 -0.70 8.33
CA LYS A 69 -1.10 -1.37 9.62
C LYS A 69 -2.46 -1.76 10.15
N ASP A 70 -2.48 -2.81 10.95
CA ASP A 70 -3.58 -3.08 11.87
C ASP A 70 -3.03 -3.19 13.31
N LYS A 71 -3.86 -3.58 14.27
CA LYS A 71 -3.43 -3.67 15.68
C LYS A 71 -2.32 -4.71 15.94
N ASN A 72 -2.10 -5.65 15.02
CA ASN A 72 -1.23 -6.82 15.14
C ASN A 72 -0.10 -6.85 14.10
N HIS A 73 -0.27 -6.23 12.93
CA HIS A 73 0.63 -6.37 11.80
C HIS A 73 0.92 -5.03 11.13
N LEU A 74 2.12 -4.94 10.55
CA LEU A 74 2.49 -3.95 9.55
C LEU A 74 2.48 -4.62 8.17
N PHE A 75 2.02 -3.90 7.15
CA PHE A 75 1.92 -4.35 5.78
C PHE A 75 2.67 -3.40 4.84
N ILE A 76 3.36 -3.96 3.84
CA ILE A 76 3.97 -3.22 2.74
C ILE A 76 3.56 -3.91 1.45
N ASN A 77 2.94 -3.17 0.53
CA ASN A 77 2.47 -3.67 -0.77
C ASN A 77 1.64 -4.96 -0.67
N GLY A 78 0.78 -5.06 0.36
CA GLY A 78 -0.06 -6.23 0.60
C GLY A 78 0.60 -7.39 1.33
N GLU A 79 1.89 -7.32 1.62
CA GLU A 79 2.66 -8.35 2.34
C GLU A 79 2.84 -8.01 3.82
N ILE A 80 2.85 -9.04 4.68
CA ILE A 80 3.01 -8.87 6.14
C ILE A 80 4.49 -8.77 6.48
N ILE A 81 4.85 -7.73 7.22
CA ILE A 81 6.17 -7.59 7.81
C ILE A 81 6.20 -8.28 9.16
N LYS A 82 7.09 -9.26 9.31
CA LYS A 82 7.24 -10.05 10.55
C LYS A 82 8.19 -9.36 11.52
N ASN A 83 8.04 -9.66 12.81
CA ASN A 83 8.95 -9.24 13.87
C ASN A 83 9.12 -7.72 13.96
N ILE A 84 8.02 -6.99 13.75
CA ILE A 84 7.95 -5.55 13.95
C ILE A 84 6.75 -5.23 14.83
N ASP A 85 6.90 -4.29 15.77
CA ASP A 85 5.80 -3.81 16.59
C ASP A 85 5.00 -2.71 15.86
N PRO A 86 3.79 -3.02 15.36
CA PRO A 86 2.98 -2.05 14.60
C PRO A 86 2.51 -0.86 15.45
N LYS A 87 2.50 -0.99 16.78
CA LYS A 87 2.04 0.08 17.69
C LYS A 87 3.07 1.18 17.81
N THR A 88 4.35 0.81 17.78
CA THR A 88 5.48 1.75 17.90
C THR A 88 6.15 2.06 16.56
N PHE A 89 5.58 1.55 15.47
CA PHE A 89 6.07 1.82 14.12
C PHE A 89 6.16 3.32 13.82
N GLN A 90 7.31 3.73 13.33
CA GLN A 90 7.59 5.09 12.88
C GLN A 90 8.39 5.07 11.59
N PHE A 91 7.85 5.70 10.55
CA PHE A 91 8.61 6.01 9.34
C PHE A 91 9.56 7.19 9.61
N ILE A 92 10.82 7.03 9.25
CA ILE A 92 11.87 8.05 9.46
C ILE A 92 12.15 8.81 8.15
N GLY A 93 12.09 8.12 7.00
CA GLY A 93 12.42 8.67 5.69
C GLY A 93 13.53 7.87 5.01
N ASN A 94 13.75 8.11 3.71
CA ASN A 94 14.79 7.44 2.92
C ASN A 94 14.80 5.91 3.08
N TYR A 95 13.62 5.28 3.00
CA TYR A 95 13.41 3.84 3.19
C TYR A 95 13.74 3.31 4.59
N ILE A 96 13.95 4.19 5.57
CA ILE A 96 14.20 3.84 6.96
C ILE A 96 12.92 3.97 7.77
N PHE A 97 12.65 2.95 8.58
CA PHE A 97 11.60 2.93 9.58
C PHE A 97 12.08 2.21 10.83
N ARG A 98 11.40 2.39 11.94
CA ARG A 98 11.75 1.76 13.22
C ARG A 98 10.52 1.35 13.99
N ASP A 99 10.74 0.48 14.96
CA ASP A 99 9.84 0.29 16.08
C ASP A 99 10.58 0.58 17.40
N LYS A 100 10.03 0.12 18.53
CA LYS A 100 10.63 0.31 19.85
C LYS A 100 11.94 -0.46 20.06
N ASP A 101 12.19 -1.52 19.30
CA ASP A 101 13.30 -2.45 19.53
C ASP A 101 14.37 -2.33 18.44
N SER A 102 14.03 -1.91 17.22
CA SER A 102 14.96 -1.95 16.10
C SER A 102 14.69 -0.89 15.03
N ALA A 103 15.74 -0.55 14.29
CA ALA A 103 15.66 0.25 13.07
C ALA A 103 15.89 -0.64 11.85
N TYR A 104 15.17 -0.34 10.78
CA TYR A 104 15.09 -1.15 9.58
C TYR A 104 15.32 -0.29 8.33
N PHE A 105 15.95 -0.89 7.33
CA PHE A 105 16.10 -0.33 5.99
C PHE A 105 15.36 -1.23 4.98
N LEU A 106 14.53 -0.64 4.12
CA LEU A 106 13.87 -1.33 3.02
C LEU A 106 14.71 -1.22 1.75
N ASP A 107 15.25 -2.35 1.29
CA ASP A 107 16.06 -2.44 0.08
C ASP A 107 15.48 -3.50 -0.87
N PHE A 108 15.13 -3.14 -2.11
CA PHE A 108 14.58 -4.08 -3.10
C PHE A 108 13.55 -5.09 -2.54
N MET A 109 12.55 -4.61 -1.78
CA MET A 109 11.51 -5.43 -1.11
C MET A 109 12.03 -6.35 0.01
N THR A 110 13.28 -6.17 0.46
CA THR A 110 13.89 -6.86 1.60
C THR A 110 14.03 -5.88 2.76
N ILE A 111 13.72 -6.34 3.97
CA ILE A 111 13.87 -5.54 5.18
C ILE A 111 15.12 -6.00 5.93
N LEU A 112 16.04 -5.07 6.15
CA LEU A 112 17.30 -5.30 6.85
C LEU A 112 17.27 -4.60 8.20
N ILE A 113 17.57 -5.33 9.27
CA ILE A 113 17.80 -4.73 10.59
C ILE A 113 19.16 -4.04 10.56
N ILE A 114 19.18 -2.73 10.83
CA ILE A 114 20.39 -1.91 10.80
C ILE A 114 20.83 -1.45 12.20
N ALA A 115 19.96 -1.56 13.20
CA ALA A 115 20.26 -1.33 14.61
C ALA A 115 19.22 -2.02 15.52
N SER A 116 19.65 -2.47 16.71
CA SER A 116 18.84 -3.08 17.77
C SER A 116 19.28 -2.61 19.15
#